data_AF-A0A416P265-F1
#
_entry.id   AF-A0A416P265-F1
#
_cell.length_a   1.000
_cell.length_b   1.000
_cell.length_c   1.000
_cell.angle_alpha   90.00
_cell.angle_beta   90.00
_cell.angle_gamma   90.00
#
_symmetry.space_group_name_H-M   'P 1'
#
loop_
_entity.id
_entity.type
_entity.pdbx_description
1 polymer ?
#
loop_
_entity_poly.entity_id
_entity_poly.type
_entity_poly.pdbx_seq_one_letter_code
_entity_poly.pdbx_strand_id
1 'polypeptide(L)'
;MLGLFLILFLAILLCMQLQVALYRESAMYMEDALALSNLASAVIDIEEYGITQKVLITDPEQAYERYCHALRENLGLDNHFMAQNRRMISGQVEIQNYTIYNVTSDLVEIWQRDRDGTVSVWSGNVGNVHAPNGQLIEETGVYSEIAYPVEGFLGTRVMAHKGKLVDVIRNDNREKKNEITENKVTGNE
;
A
#
# COMPACT_ATOMS: atom_id res chain seq x y z
N MET A 1 -41.18 22.40 20.18
CA MET A 1 -40.80 21.00 19.92
C MET A 1 -40.08 20.83 18.58
N LEU A 2 -40.66 21.20 17.44
CA LEU A 2 -40.04 21.06 16.10
C LEU A 2 -38.61 21.65 15.96
N GLY A 3 -38.37 22.86 16.47
CA GLY A 3 -37.03 23.49 16.40
C GLY A 3 -35.94 22.74 17.15
N LEU A 4 -36.27 22.14 18.31
CA LEU A 4 -35.31 21.33 19.08
C LEU A 4 -34.95 20.04 18.34
N PHE A 5 -35.95 19.36 17.76
CA PHE A 5 -35.72 18.17 16.94
C PHE A 5 -34.86 18.49 15.71
N LEU A 6 -35.09 19.62 15.06
CA LEU A 6 -34.32 20.05 13.90
C LEU A 6 -32.86 20.38 14.27
N ILE A 7 -32.63 21.06 15.39
CA ILE A 7 -31.27 21.34 15.90
C ILE A 7 -30.56 20.03 16.27
N LEU A 8 -31.23 19.10 16.97
CA LEU A 8 -30.65 17.81 17.32
C LEU A 8 -30.29 16.99 16.08
N PHE A 9 -31.18 16.96 15.09
CA PHE A 9 -30.96 16.27 13.83
C PHE A 9 -29.76 16.86 13.08
N LEU A 10 -29.66 18.19 13.00
CA LEU A 10 -28.53 18.87 12.38
C LEU A 10 -27.21 18.60 13.12
N ALA A 11 -27.24 18.56 14.46
CA ALA A 11 -26.08 18.23 15.27
C ALA A 11 -25.59 16.80 15.03
N ILE A 12 -26.51 15.83 14.93
CA ILE A 12 -26.17 14.44 14.61
C ILE A 12 -25.57 14.34 13.21
N LEU A 13 -26.17 15.00 12.21
CA LEU A 13 -25.61 15.04 10.86
C LEU A 13 -24.21 15.66 10.83
N LEU A 14 -23.98 16.76 11.56
CA LEU A 14 -22.67 17.39 11.66
C LEU A 14 -21.64 16.44 12.29
N CYS A 15 -21.99 15.76 13.39
CA CYS A 15 -21.13 14.76 14.01
C CYS A 15 -20.79 13.62 13.06
N MET A 16 -21.77 13.10 12.30
CA MET A 16 -21.56 12.07 11.30
C MET A 16 -20.59 12.53 10.19
N GLN A 17 -20.78 13.76 9.69
CA GLN A 17 -19.91 14.31 8.65
C GLN A 17 -18.47 14.50 9.15
N LEU A 18 -18.30 14.99 10.38
CA LEU A 18 -16.98 15.11 11.00
C LEU A 18 -16.31 13.75 11.18
N GLN A 19 -17.06 12.75 11.64
CA GLN A 19 -16.56 11.39 11.82
C GLN A 19 -16.10 10.78 10.49
N VAL A 20 -16.89 10.92 9.41
CA VAL A 20 -16.50 10.44 8.07
C VAL A 20 -15.26 11.16 7.54
N ALA A 21 -15.16 12.48 7.75
CA ALA A 21 -14.00 13.25 7.31
C ALA A 21 -12.71 12.77 7.99
N LEU A 22 -12.75 12.57 9.32
CA LEU A 22 -11.62 12.05 10.09
C LEU A 22 -11.23 10.63 9.61
N TYR A 23 -12.18 9.72 9.44
CA TYR A 23 -11.85 8.37 8.97
C TYR A 23 -11.22 8.35 7.57
N ARG A 24 -11.66 9.24 6.67
CA ARG A 24 -11.06 9.35 5.32
C ARG A 24 -9.63 9.86 5.38
N GLU A 25 -9.37 10.90 6.15
CA GLU A 25 -8.01 11.42 6.31
C GLU A 25 -7.09 10.37 6.95
N SER A 26 -7.56 9.61 7.96
CA SER A 26 -6.76 8.52 8.55
C SER A 26 -6.47 7.41 7.54
N ALA A 27 -7.46 7.05 6.73
CA ALA A 27 -7.32 6.00 5.74
C ALA A 27 -6.36 6.41 4.60
N MET A 28 -6.34 7.69 4.23
CA MET A 28 -5.44 8.24 3.22
C MET A 28 -4.00 8.32 3.74
N TYR A 29 -3.79 8.86 4.95
CA TYR A 29 -2.48 8.88 5.60
C TYR A 29 -1.89 7.46 5.71
N MET A 30 -2.74 6.49 6.08
CA MET A 30 -2.31 5.10 6.17
C MET A 30 -1.96 4.50 4.81
N GLU A 31 -2.72 4.85 3.77
CA GLU A 31 -2.43 4.39 2.41
C GLU A 31 -1.08 4.88 1.90
N ASP A 32 -0.77 6.15 2.12
CA ASP A 32 0.49 6.76 1.71
C ASP A 32 1.67 6.16 2.47
N ALA A 33 1.53 5.99 3.78
CA ALA A 33 2.55 5.35 4.61
C ALA A 33 2.83 3.90 4.17
N LEU A 34 1.79 3.12 3.86
CA LEU A 34 1.96 1.78 3.32
C LEU A 34 2.62 1.78 1.95
N ALA A 35 2.20 2.68 1.05
CA ALA A 35 2.79 2.79 -0.28
C ALA A 35 4.29 3.11 -0.21
N LEU A 36 4.69 4.08 0.61
CA LEU A 36 6.09 4.44 0.81
C LEU A 36 6.90 3.30 1.45
N SER A 37 6.30 2.59 2.40
CA SER A 37 6.98 1.48 3.08
C SER A 37 7.18 0.28 2.15
N ASN A 38 6.20 -0.04 1.31
CA ASN A 38 6.29 -1.09 0.30
C ASN A 38 7.33 -0.74 -0.78
N LEU A 39 7.39 0.53 -1.19
CA LEU A 39 8.40 0.98 -2.14
C LEU A 39 9.82 0.91 -1.54
N ALA A 40 9.97 1.26 -0.26
CA ALA A 40 11.25 1.19 0.44
C ALA A 40 11.78 -0.24 0.61
N SER A 41 10.88 -1.23 0.72
CA SER A 41 11.26 -2.64 0.79
C SER A 41 11.55 -3.27 -0.56
N ALA A 42 10.98 -2.72 -1.64
CA ALA A 42 11.12 -3.21 -3.01
C ALA A 42 12.48 -2.85 -3.63
N VAL A 43 13.57 -3.20 -2.95
CA VAL A 43 14.92 -2.96 -3.45
C VAL A 43 15.32 -4.05 -4.42
N ILE A 44 15.65 -3.62 -5.64
CA ILE A 44 16.03 -4.48 -6.75
C ILE A 44 17.54 -4.71 -6.71
N ASP A 45 17.98 -5.93 -7.00
CA ASP A 45 19.37 -6.22 -7.27
C ASP A 45 19.77 -5.67 -8.67
N ILE A 46 20.63 -4.65 -8.66
CA ILE A 46 21.08 -3.95 -9.88
C ILE A 46 22.00 -4.85 -10.72
N GLU A 47 22.76 -5.75 -10.10
CA GLU A 47 23.67 -6.65 -10.81
C GLU A 47 22.88 -7.72 -11.56
N GLU A 48 21.91 -8.35 -10.88
CA GLU A 48 21.02 -9.31 -11.51
C GLU A 48 20.16 -8.64 -12.59
N TYR A 49 19.68 -7.42 -12.35
CA TYR A 49 19.00 -6.62 -13.37
C TYR A 49 19.90 -6.32 -14.58
N GLY A 50 21.18 -6.00 -14.36
CA GLY A 50 22.15 -5.73 -15.42
C GLY A 50 22.36 -6.93 -16.35
N ILE A 51 22.26 -8.15 -15.82
CA ILE A 51 22.47 -9.40 -16.55
C ILE A 51 21.16 -9.89 -17.19
N THR A 52 20.07 -9.91 -16.42
CA THR A 52 18.81 -10.58 -16.80
C THR A 52 17.76 -9.62 -17.37
N GLN A 53 17.92 -8.31 -17.14
CA GLN A 53 16.93 -7.26 -17.41
C GLN A 53 15.59 -7.44 -16.65
N LYS A 54 15.56 -8.29 -15.60
CA LYS A 54 14.37 -8.58 -14.79
C LYS A 54 14.38 -7.78 -13.49
N VAL A 55 13.24 -7.20 -13.15
CA VAL A 55 13.01 -6.52 -11.87
C VAL A 55 12.52 -7.56 -10.87
N LEU A 56 13.42 -8.05 -10.01
CA LEU A 56 13.12 -9.06 -9.00
C LEU A 56 13.57 -8.56 -7.63
N ILE A 57 12.77 -8.88 -6.61
CA ILE A 57 13.13 -8.73 -5.21
C ILE A 57 13.77 -10.05 -4.78
N THR A 58 15.08 -10.03 -4.60
CA THR A 58 15.92 -11.24 -4.44
C THR A 58 16.00 -11.75 -3.00
N ASP A 59 15.91 -10.85 -2.02
CA ASP A 59 15.95 -11.19 -0.59
C ASP A 59 14.63 -10.75 0.09
N PRO A 60 13.62 -11.65 0.16
CA PRO A 60 12.31 -11.31 0.69
C PRO A 60 12.32 -11.05 2.21
N GLU A 61 13.22 -11.68 2.96
CA GLU A 61 13.35 -11.46 4.41
C GLU A 61 13.96 -10.08 4.68
N GLN A 62 15.03 -9.72 3.98
CA GLN A 62 15.61 -8.37 4.09
C GLN A 62 14.65 -7.29 3.59
N ALA A 63 13.87 -7.56 2.54
CA ALA A 63 12.80 -6.68 2.11
C ALA A 63 11.77 -6.46 3.22
N TYR A 64 11.34 -7.54 3.90
CA TYR A 64 10.42 -7.43 5.04
C TYR A 64 11.01 -6.61 6.22
N GLU A 65 12.29 -6.78 6.53
CA GLU A 65 12.97 -5.97 7.56
C GLU A 65 12.98 -4.47 7.19
N ARG A 66 13.30 -4.15 5.93
CA ARG A 66 13.25 -2.76 5.41
C ARG A 66 11.83 -2.21 5.46
N TYR A 67 10.82 -3.01 5.11
CA TYR A 67 9.41 -2.65 5.22
C TYR A 67 9.07 -2.30 6.67
N CYS A 68 9.45 -3.14 7.63
CA CYS A 68 9.18 -2.90 9.06
C CYS A 68 9.84 -1.61 9.56
N HIS A 69 11.07 -1.32 9.14
CA HIS A 69 11.75 -0.08 9.47
C HIS A 69 11.01 1.14 8.89
N ALA A 70 10.74 1.13 7.59
CA ALA A 70 10.08 2.22 6.90
C ALA A 70 8.66 2.47 7.43
N LEU A 71 7.90 1.41 7.71
CA LEU A 71 6.55 1.50 8.27
C LEU A 71 6.55 2.21 9.62
N ARG A 72 7.51 1.86 10.48
CA ARG A 72 7.65 2.51 11.79
C ARG A 72 7.99 3.99 11.67
N GLU A 73 8.89 4.35 10.77
CA GLU A 73 9.24 5.75 10.55
C GLU A 73 8.07 6.54 9.95
N ASN A 74 7.43 6.01 8.90
CA ASN A 74 6.31 6.65 8.19
C ASN A 74 5.08 6.85 9.07
N LEU A 75 4.85 5.95 10.03
CA LEU A 75 3.72 6.04 10.97
C LEU A 75 4.10 6.61 12.34
N GLY A 76 5.37 6.95 12.57
CA GLY A 76 5.85 7.47 13.86
C GLY A 76 5.65 6.48 15.02
N LEU A 77 5.95 5.21 14.79
CA LEU A 77 5.80 4.13 15.76
C LEU A 77 7.08 3.87 16.56
N ASP A 78 6.92 3.36 17.78
CA ASP A 78 8.05 2.85 18.56
C ASP A 78 8.54 1.46 18.07
N ASN A 79 9.48 0.85 18.81
CA ASN A 79 9.99 -0.49 18.50
C ASN A 79 8.95 -1.62 18.63
N HIS A 80 7.83 -1.38 19.31
CA HIS A 80 6.74 -2.33 19.51
C HIS A 80 5.55 -2.06 18.57
N PHE A 81 5.74 -1.20 17.56
CA PHE A 81 4.69 -0.74 16.64
C PHE A 81 3.55 0.02 17.35
N MET A 82 3.82 0.66 18.49
CA MET A 82 2.88 1.52 19.18
C MET A 82 2.95 2.94 18.63
N ALA A 83 1.80 3.50 18.27
CA ALA A 83 1.71 4.89 17.84
C ALA A 83 2.07 5.86 18.97
N GLN A 84 3.09 6.69 18.74
CA GLN A 84 3.55 7.64 19.75
C GLN A 84 2.70 8.93 19.77
N ASN A 85 2.02 9.25 18.67
CA ASN A 85 1.28 10.51 18.51
C ASN A 85 -0.23 10.26 18.36
N ARG A 86 -1.04 10.79 19.30
CA ARG A 86 -2.47 10.47 19.49
C ARG A 86 -3.45 11.15 18.52
N ARG A 87 -3.04 11.51 17.30
CA ARG A 87 -3.95 12.25 16.41
C ARG A 87 -4.99 11.36 15.71
N MET A 88 -4.65 10.11 15.35
CA MET A 88 -5.57 9.20 14.63
C MET A 88 -5.43 7.72 14.94
N ILE A 89 -4.21 7.22 15.19
CA ILE A 89 -3.96 5.82 15.57
C ILE A 89 -3.80 5.76 17.09
N SER A 90 -4.58 4.90 17.73
CA SER A 90 -4.73 4.87 19.20
C SER A 90 -4.30 3.53 19.80
N GLY A 91 -3.15 3.01 19.36
CA GLY A 91 -2.61 1.76 19.90
C GLY A 91 -1.58 1.10 18.97
N GLN A 92 -1.48 -0.22 19.11
CA GLN A 92 -0.53 -1.04 18.37
C GLN A 92 -0.98 -1.23 16.93
N VAL A 93 -0.06 -1.02 16.00
CA VAL A 93 -0.23 -1.40 14.59
C VAL A 93 0.29 -2.82 14.42
N GLU A 94 -0.50 -3.65 13.76
CA GLU A 94 -0.17 -5.05 13.51
C GLU A 94 -0.11 -5.32 12.01
N ILE A 95 1.00 -5.89 11.55
CA ILE A 95 1.13 -6.36 10.18
C ILE A 95 0.34 -7.66 10.05
N GLN A 96 -0.69 -7.66 9.20
CA GLN A 96 -1.56 -8.81 8.97
C GLN A 96 -1.01 -9.69 7.87
N ASN A 97 -0.55 -9.07 6.79
CA ASN A 97 -0.03 -9.74 5.62
C ASN A 97 1.05 -8.87 4.96
N TYR A 98 2.13 -9.49 4.52
CA TYR A 98 3.10 -8.88 3.64
C TYR A 98 3.41 -9.87 2.51
N THR A 99 3.21 -9.46 1.27
CA THR A 99 3.35 -10.32 0.10
C THR A 99 4.25 -9.66 -0.94
N ILE A 100 5.25 -10.38 -1.42
CA ILE A 100 6.07 -10.02 -2.56
C ILE A 100 5.58 -10.81 -3.76
N TYR A 101 5.37 -10.11 -4.87
CA TYR A 101 5.07 -10.68 -6.18
C TYR A 101 6.28 -10.43 -7.08
N ASN A 102 6.95 -11.49 -7.51
CA ASN A 102 8.01 -11.42 -8.50
C ASN A 102 7.46 -11.93 -9.83
N VAL A 103 7.37 -11.06 -10.83
CA VAL A 103 6.83 -11.41 -12.14
C VAL A 103 7.96 -11.68 -13.12
N THR A 104 7.93 -12.85 -13.75
CA THR A 104 8.86 -13.25 -14.81
C THR A 104 8.09 -13.77 -16.01
N SER A 105 8.02 -12.97 -17.06
CA SER A 105 7.26 -13.27 -18.28
C SER A 105 5.79 -13.60 -17.95
N ASP A 106 5.43 -14.88 -17.86
CA ASP A 106 4.06 -15.34 -17.59
C ASP A 106 3.89 -15.95 -16.19
N LEU A 107 4.99 -16.09 -15.42
CA LEU A 107 4.99 -16.67 -14.08
C LEU A 107 5.04 -15.58 -13.02
N VAL A 108 4.24 -15.72 -11.97
CA VAL A 108 4.28 -14.91 -10.76
C VAL A 108 4.75 -15.80 -9.61
N GLU A 109 5.91 -15.50 -9.05
CA GLU A 109 6.37 -16.09 -7.80
C GLU A 109 5.87 -15.23 -6.64
N ILE A 110 5.26 -15.89 -5.65
CA ILE A 110 4.57 -15.22 -4.55
C ILE A 110 5.22 -15.68 -3.27
N TRP A 111 5.74 -14.72 -2.52
CA TRP A 111 6.26 -14.92 -1.19
C TRP A 111 5.38 -14.14 -0.21
N GLN A 112 4.70 -14.85 0.69
CA GLN A 112 3.79 -14.25 1.67
C GLN A 112 4.27 -14.54 3.08
N ARG A 113 4.18 -13.52 3.94
CA ARG A 113 4.35 -13.62 5.37
C ARG A 113 3.07 -13.20 6.09
N ASP A 114 2.50 -14.13 6.84
CA ASP A 114 1.31 -13.91 7.65
C ASP A 114 1.64 -13.29 9.01
N ARG A 115 0.61 -12.83 9.72
CA ARG A 115 0.71 -12.19 11.05
C ARG A 115 1.48 -13.01 12.08
N ASP A 116 1.36 -14.33 12.04
CA ASP A 116 2.04 -15.26 12.96
C ASP A 116 3.52 -15.47 12.61
N GLY A 117 3.98 -14.89 11.50
CA GLY A 117 5.33 -15.07 10.97
C GLY A 117 5.48 -16.30 10.08
N THR A 118 4.39 -17.03 9.80
CA THR A 118 4.42 -18.13 8.84
C THR A 118 4.71 -17.59 7.45
N VAL A 119 5.68 -18.21 6.78
CA VAL A 119 6.08 -17.87 5.42
C VAL A 119 5.58 -18.94 4.46
N SER A 120 4.86 -18.51 3.43
CA SER A 120 4.33 -19.37 2.37
C SER A 120 4.88 -18.90 1.02
N VAL A 121 5.29 -19.86 0.19
CA VAL A 121 5.84 -19.60 -1.15
C VAL A 121 5.13 -20.47 -2.16
N TRP A 122 4.61 -19.86 -3.22
CA TRP A 122 3.97 -20.56 -4.33
C TRP A 122 4.09 -19.75 -5.62
N SER A 123 3.67 -20.34 -6.73
CA SER A 123 3.68 -19.67 -8.02
C SER A 123 2.29 -19.69 -8.66
N GLY A 124 1.99 -18.66 -9.43
CA GLY A 124 0.79 -18.55 -10.26
C GLY A 124 1.12 -17.99 -11.64
N ASN A 125 0.10 -17.79 -12.48
CA ASN A 125 0.28 -17.20 -13.80
C ASN A 125 -0.21 -15.75 -13.83
N VAL A 126 0.51 -14.91 -14.58
CA VAL A 126 0.10 -13.52 -14.85
C VAL A 126 -1.32 -13.52 -15.45
N GLY A 127 -2.14 -12.55 -15.05
CA GLY A 127 -3.54 -12.46 -15.48
C GLY A 127 -4.53 -13.29 -14.64
N ASN A 128 -4.05 -14.18 -13.76
CA ASN A 128 -4.90 -14.93 -12.82
C ASN A 128 -4.63 -14.60 -11.35
N VAL A 129 -3.43 -14.15 -11.02
CA VAL A 129 -3.04 -13.79 -9.65
C VAL A 129 -3.58 -12.41 -9.29
N HIS A 130 -4.27 -12.33 -8.16
CA HIS A 130 -4.79 -11.09 -7.60
C HIS A 130 -4.22 -10.87 -6.20
N ALA A 131 -3.90 -9.61 -5.89
CA ALA A 131 -3.62 -9.21 -4.52
C ALA A 131 -4.89 -9.31 -3.65
N PRO A 132 -4.77 -9.39 -2.32
CA PRO A 132 -5.93 -9.48 -1.42
C PRO A 132 -6.91 -8.28 -1.53
N ASN A 133 -6.45 -7.14 -2.03
CA ASN A 133 -7.30 -5.98 -2.33
C ASN A 133 -8.09 -6.10 -3.67
N GLY A 134 -7.93 -7.21 -4.40
CA GLY A 134 -8.58 -7.47 -5.69
C GLY A 134 -7.83 -6.90 -6.91
N GLN A 135 -6.68 -6.24 -6.73
CA GLN A 135 -5.88 -5.73 -7.85
C GLN A 135 -5.17 -6.88 -8.57
N LEU A 136 -5.20 -6.86 -9.90
CA LEU A 136 -4.52 -7.85 -10.73
C LEU A 136 -2.99 -7.66 -10.65
N ILE A 137 -2.26 -8.76 -10.53
CA ILE A 137 -0.80 -8.74 -10.57
C ILE A 137 -0.33 -8.88 -12.02
N GLU A 138 0.20 -7.78 -12.54
CA GLU A 138 0.81 -7.70 -13.88
C GLU A 138 2.32 -7.53 -13.82
N GLU A 139 2.83 -6.90 -12.76
CA GLU A 139 4.24 -6.54 -12.61
C GLU A 139 4.77 -6.97 -11.23
N THR A 140 6.10 -6.99 -11.08
CA THR A 140 6.74 -7.22 -9.78
C THR A 140 6.31 -6.13 -8.80
N GLY A 141 5.90 -6.50 -7.60
CA GLY A 141 5.32 -5.57 -6.64
C GLY A 141 5.30 -6.11 -5.21
N VAL A 142 4.97 -5.22 -4.29
CA VAL A 142 4.85 -5.53 -2.87
C VAL A 142 3.47 -5.10 -2.37
N TYR A 143 2.74 -6.06 -1.80
CA TYR A 143 1.52 -5.84 -1.06
C TYR A 143 1.78 -5.91 0.44
N SER A 144 1.12 -5.05 1.19
CA SER A 144 1.08 -5.15 2.63
C SER A 144 -0.31 -4.81 3.15
N GLU A 145 -0.67 -5.42 4.27
CA GLU A 145 -1.89 -5.16 5.02
C GLU A 145 -1.56 -5.01 6.50
N ILE A 146 -2.17 -4.00 7.13
CA ILE A 146 -2.05 -3.74 8.55
C ILE A 146 -3.42 -3.56 9.19
N ALA A 147 -3.50 -3.91 10.47
CA ALA A 147 -4.62 -3.61 11.34
C ALA A 147 -4.19 -2.59 12.40
N TYR A 148 -5.05 -1.62 12.68
CA TYR A 148 -4.75 -0.56 13.63
C TYR A 148 -6.01 -0.03 14.31
N PRO A 149 -5.96 0.31 15.61
CA PRO A 149 -7.09 0.88 16.32
C PRO A 149 -7.27 2.36 15.99
N VAL A 150 -8.46 2.73 15.53
CA VAL A 150 -8.87 4.12 15.32
C VAL A 150 -9.84 4.54 16.42
N GLU A 151 -9.59 5.71 17.00
CA GLU A 151 -10.46 6.30 18.01
C GLU A 151 -11.61 7.06 17.31
N GLY A 152 -12.83 6.62 17.58
CA GLY A 152 -14.06 7.25 17.11
C GLY A 152 -14.60 8.26 18.11
N PHE A 153 -15.74 8.85 17.77
CA PHE A 153 -16.46 9.74 18.69
C PHE A 153 -16.97 8.96 19.91
N LEU A 154 -17.11 9.64 21.06
CA LEU A 154 -17.60 9.05 22.33
C LEU A 154 -16.72 7.91 22.91
N GLY A 155 -15.41 7.89 22.61
CA GLY A 155 -14.47 6.92 23.18
C GLY A 155 -14.62 5.50 22.63
N THR A 156 -15.35 5.34 21.52
CA THR A 156 -15.41 4.07 20.79
C THR A 156 -14.08 3.83 20.08
N ARG A 157 -13.57 2.59 20.12
CA ARG A 157 -12.37 2.18 19.40
C ARG A 157 -12.75 1.09 18.40
N VAL A 158 -12.36 1.29 17.14
CA VAL A 158 -12.65 0.35 16.05
C VAL A 158 -11.33 -0.09 15.45
N MET A 159 -11.16 -1.40 15.26
CA MET A 159 -10.03 -1.94 14.51
C MET A 159 -10.28 -1.71 13.02
N ALA A 160 -9.44 -0.88 12.41
CA ALA A 160 -9.42 -0.65 10.98
C ALA A 160 -8.40 -1.56 10.31
N HIS A 161 -8.69 -1.94 9.07
CA HIS A 161 -7.81 -2.70 8.21
C HIS A 161 -7.48 -1.85 6.98
N LYS A 162 -6.22 -1.82 6.58
CA LYS A 162 -5.79 -1.14 5.37
C LYS A 162 -4.68 -1.95 4.72
N GLY A 163 -4.83 -2.20 3.42
CA GLY A 163 -3.79 -2.79 2.61
C GLY A 163 -3.54 -2.01 1.32
N LYS A 164 -2.32 -2.11 0.80
CA LYS A 164 -1.86 -1.40 -0.40
C LYS A 164 -0.91 -2.30 -1.18
N LEU A 165 -1.12 -2.35 -2.50
CA LEU A 165 -0.16 -2.91 -3.47
C LEU A 165 0.62 -1.74 -4.09
N VAL A 166 1.92 -1.93 -4.27
CA VAL A 166 2.80 -1.04 -5.02
C VAL A 166 3.56 -1.85 -6.05
N ASP A 167 3.52 -1.39 -7.29
CA ASP A 167 4.22 -2.02 -8.41
C ASP A 167 5.59 -1.36 -8.60
N VAL A 168 6.59 -2.18 -8.91
CA VAL A 168 7.97 -1.79 -9.15
C VAL A 168 8.18 -1.77 -10.66
N ILE A 169 7.74 -0.67 -11.28
CA ILE A 169 7.73 -0.56 -12.72
C ILE A 169 9.12 -0.15 -13.22
N ARG A 170 9.61 -0.86 -14.23
CA ARG A 170 10.78 -0.44 -15.01
C ARG A 170 10.47 0.91 -15.67
N ASN A 171 11.37 1.89 -15.54
CA ASN A 171 11.27 3.14 -16.30
C ASN A 171 11.61 2.89 -17.78
N ASP A 172 10.72 2.19 -18.47
CA ASP A 172 10.71 2.11 -19.92
C ASP A 172 10.20 3.47 -20.43
N ASN A 173 11.10 4.31 -20.92
CA ASN A 173 10.79 5.52 -21.67
C ASN A 173 10.02 5.19 -22.99
N ARG A 174 8.84 4.57 -22.90
CA ARG A 174 7.95 4.26 -24.03
C ARG A 174 7.11 5.47 -24.44
N GLU A 175 7.17 6.59 -23.73
CA GLU A 175 6.43 7.80 -24.11
C GLU A 175 7.17 8.70 -25.13
N LYS A 176 8.47 8.51 -25.38
CA LYS A 176 9.20 9.35 -26.37
C LYS A 176 9.13 8.86 -27.83
N LYS A 177 8.37 7.81 -28.14
CA LYS A 177 8.28 7.31 -29.52
C LYS A 177 7.08 7.85 -30.31
N ASN A 178 6.10 8.48 -29.65
CA ASN A 178 4.93 9.03 -30.34
C ASN A 178 5.13 10.47 -30.85
N GLU A 179 6.10 11.24 -30.33
CA GLU A 179 6.35 12.63 -30.79
C GLU A 179 7.19 12.74 -32.07
N ILE A 180 7.91 11.69 -32.47
CA ILE A 180 8.77 11.75 -33.67
C ILE A 180 7.97 11.41 -34.95
N THR A 181 6.82 10.74 -34.83
CA THR A 181 5.99 10.38 -35.99
C THR A 181 5.02 11.49 -36.41
N GLU A 182 4.62 12.40 -35.51
CA GLU A 182 3.75 13.53 -35.87
C GLU A 182 4.52 14.73 -36.46
N ASN A 183 5.77 14.96 -36.06
CA ASN A 183 6.58 16.07 -36.59
C ASN A 183 7.23 15.81 -37.96
N LYS A 184 6.96 14.67 -38.61
CA LYS A 184 7.39 14.41 -40.00
C LYS A 184 6.28 14.50 -41.04
N VAL A 185 5.02 14.76 -40.65
CA VAL A 185 3.88 14.79 -41.59
C VAL A 185 3.39 16.22 -41.90
N THR A 186 3.83 17.25 -41.18
CA THR A 186 3.37 18.65 -41.36
C THR A 186 4.43 19.59 -41.94
N GLY A 187 5.38 19.07 -42.71
CA GLY A 187 6.41 19.87 -43.39
C GLY A 187 6.50 19.53 -44.87
N ASN A 188 5.41 19.71 -45.62
CA ASN A 188 5.39 19.79 -47.08
C ASN A 188 4.09 20.47 -47.53
N GLU A 189 4.05 21.80 -47.44
CA GLU A 189 3.36 22.69 -48.40
C GLU A 189 4.18 23.98 -48.54
#